data_AF-A0A2M7SV45-F1
#
_entry.id   AF-A0A2M7SV45-F1
#
_cell.length_a   1.000
_cell.length_b   1.000
_cell.length_c   1.000
_cell.angle_alpha   90.00
_cell.angle_beta   90.00
_cell.angle_gamma   90.00
#
_symmetry.space_group_name_H-M   'P 1'
#
loop_
_entity.id
_entity.type
_entity.pdbx_description
1 polymer ?
#
loop_
_entity_poly.entity_id
_entity_poly.type
_entity_poly.pdbx_seq_one_letter_code
_entity_poly.pdbx_strand_id
1 'polypeptide(L)'
;MENLSSINRPLFIFRPGGLNKWNFDFKVEVPEELGLGRGSHGEIEVDLRNKKQENEQKFRKLLQAITEVYECSENDVDRLLEKYPDLQTSFQTGAKVEILLKVVKWMFIMEDIVYWNYQGRAMLYSALKEV
;
A
#
# COMPACT_ATOMS: atom_id res chain seq x y z
N MET A 1 9.09 4.15 12.79
CA MET A 1 8.47 2.83 13.03
C MET A 1 6.99 3.02 12.75
N GLU A 2 6.48 2.41 11.69
CA GLU A 2 5.05 2.39 11.39
C GLU A 2 4.47 1.17 12.13
N ASN A 3 3.31 1.28 12.76
CA ASN A 3 2.68 0.15 13.46
C ASN A 3 1.53 -0.40 12.64
N LEU A 4 1.31 -1.71 12.71
CA LEU A 4 0.13 -2.41 12.20
C LEU A 4 -0.84 -2.58 13.35
N SER A 5 -1.77 -1.64 13.46
CA SER A 5 -2.75 -1.49 14.53
C SER A 5 -3.64 -2.73 14.66
N SER A 6 -4.00 -3.40 13.55
CA SER A 6 -4.82 -4.62 13.59
C SER A 6 -4.14 -5.86 14.15
N ILE A 7 -2.81 -5.87 14.30
CA ILE A 7 -2.05 -7.04 14.81
C ILE A 7 -1.04 -6.67 15.90
N ASN A 8 -0.98 -5.39 16.29
CA ASN A 8 -0.04 -4.83 17.27
C ASN A 8 1.42 -5.24 17.00
N ARG A 9 1.86 -5.11 15.74
CA ARG A 9 3.25 -5.37 15.31
C ARG A 9 3.78 -4.21 14.49
N PRO A 10 5.09 -3.93 14.51
CA PRO A 10 5.66 -2.93 13.62
C PRO A 10 5.71 -3.41 12.17
N LEU A 11 5.52 -2.48 11.25
CA LEU A 11 5.90 -2.59 9.86
C LEU A 11 7.38 -2.18 9.73
N PHE A 12 8.21 -3.09 9.22
CA PHE A 12 9.64 -2.87 9.12
C PHE A 12 10.03 -2.28 7.77
N ILE A 13 10.94 -1.31 7.84
CA ILE A 13 11.49 -0.61 6.69
C ILE A 13 13.00 -0.80 6.75
N PHE A 14 13.54 -1.52 5.76
CA PHE A 14 14.94 -1.90 5.73
C PHE A 14 15.73 -1.06 4.73
N ARG A 15 16.96 -0.71 5.10
CA ARG A 15 17.95 -0.08 4.23
C ARG A 15 19.31 -0.79 4.35
N PRO A 16 20.05 -1.00 3.25
CA PRO A 16 19.66 -0.71 1.86
C PRO A 16 18.51 -1.62 1.39
N GLY A 17 17.72 -1.16 0.41
CA GLY A 17 16.58 -1.90 -0.13
C GLY A 17 16.96 -3.05 -1.09
N GLY A 18 18.24 -3.14 -1.46
CA GLY A 18 18.80 -4.20 -2.31
C GLY A 18 18.69 -3.92 -3.82
N LEU A 19 18.14 -2.77 -4.23
CA LEU A 19 18.22 -2.27 -5.59
C LEU A 19 19.59 -1.63 -5.78
N ASN A 20 20.55 -2.42 -6.29
CA ASN A 20 21.93 -2.00 -6.62
C ASN A 20 22.03 -0.79 -7.58
N LYS A 21 20.91 -0.19 -8.00
CA LYS A 21 20.84 0.99 -8.88
C LYS A 21 20.72 2.32 -8.13
N TRP A 22 20.16 2.35 -6.92
CA TRP A 22 19.79 3.60 -6.24
C TRP A 22 20.25 3.57 -4.78
N ASN A 23 21.24 4.41 -4.44
CA ASN A 23 21.84 4.48 -3.08
C ASN A 23 20.88 5.00 -1.98
N PHE A 24 19.62 5.29 -2.34
CA PHE A 24 18.60 5.83 -1.45
C PHE A 24 17.37 4.92 -1.28
N ASP A 25 17.44 3.68 -1.75
CA ASP A 25 16.33 2.74 -1.68
C ASP A 25 16.06 2.21 -0.26
N PHE A 26 14.84 1.75 -0.05
CA PHE A 26 14.41 1.00 1.12
C PHE A 26 13.45 -0.10 0.69
N LYS A 27 13.28 -1.13 1.53
CA LYS A 27 12.29 -2.19 1.32
C LYS A 27 11.29 -2.16 2.45
N VAL A 28 10.01 -2.29 2.12
CA VAL A 28 8.94 -2.53 3.10
C VAL A 28 8.75 -4.04 3.18
N GLU A 29 9.17 -4.65 4.28
CA GLU A 29 8.93 -6.08 4.49
C GLU A 29 7.65 -6.26 5.29
N VAL A 30 6.74 -7.03 4.69
CA VAL A 30 5.55 -7.52 5.34
C VAL A 30 5.75 -9.03 5.49
N PRO A 31 5.61 -9.60 6.70
CA PRO A 31 5.63 -11.06 6.85
C PRO A 31 4.57 -11.72 5.95
N GLU A 32 4.95 -12.79 5.23
CA GLU A 32 4.11 -13.46 4.23
C GLU A 32 2.76 -13.92 4.80
N GLU A 33 2.73 -14.28 6.08
CA GLU A 33 1.50 -14.63 6.81
C GLU A 33 0.47 -13.50 6.90
N LEU A 34 0.86 -12.27 6.60
CA LEU A 34 -0.02 -11.10 6.56
C LEU A 34 -0.55 -10.79 5.15
N GLY A 35 -0.32 -11.68 4.18
CA GLY A 35 -0.88 -11.62 2.83
C GLY A 35 -0.02 -10.89 1.81
N LEU A 36 1.15 -10.40 2.20
CA LEU A 36 2.19 -9.83 1.33
C LEU A 36 3.54 -10.34 1.82
N GLY A 37 4.45 -10.72 0.93
CA GLY A 37 5.80 -11.14 1.30
C GLY A 37 6.82 -10.01 1.14
N ARG A 38 7.05 -9.57 -0.11
CA ARG A 38 8.05 -8.52 -0.38
C ARG A 38 7.46 -7.13 -0.52
N GLY A 39 6.13 -7.00 -0.53
CA GLY A 39 5.45 -5.73 -0.79
C GLY A 39 5.78 -5.16 -2.17
N SER A 40 6.05 -6.03 -3.16
CA SER A 40 6.40 -5.63 -4.51
C SER A 40 5.19 -5.09 -5.28
N HIS A 41 5.44 -4.31 -6.35
CA HIS A 41 4.38 -3.82 -7.25
C HIS A 41 3.49 -4.96 -7.76
N GLY A 42 4.08 -6.10 -8.15
CA GLY A 42 3.33 -7.24 -8.67
C GLY A 42 2.45 -7.93 -7.60
N GLU A 43 2.94 -8.07 -6.37
CA GLU A 43 2.13 -8.63 -5.28
C GLU A 43 0.92 -7.74 -4.97
N ILE A 44 1.11 -6.42 -4.98
CA ILE A 44 0.04 -5.45 -4.73
C ILE A 44 -0.97 -5.43 -5.88
N GLU A 45 -0.52 -5.50 -7.13
CA GLU A 45 -1.41 -5.59 -8.29
C GLU A 45 -2.28 -6.85 -8.23
N VAL A 46 -1.70 -8.00 -7.88
CA VAL A 46 -2.43 -9.26 -7.70
C VAL A 46 -3.43 -9.15 -6.55
N ASP A 47 -3.03 -8.57 -5.42
CA ASP A 47 -3.90 -8.37 -4.26
C ASP A 47 -5.12 -7.49 -4.61
N LEU A 48 -4.89 -6.35 -5.27
CA LEU A 48 -5.96 -5.46 -5.73
C LEU A 48 -6.89 -6.16 -6.73
N ARG A 49 -6.34 -6.94 -7.65
CA ARG A 49 -7.13 -7.68 -8.65
C ARG A 49 -8.03 -8.71 -7.98
N ASN A 50 -7.51 -9.43 -6.99
CA ASN A 50 -8.29 -10.39 -6.21
C ASN A 50 -9.41 -9.70 -5.42
N LYS A 51 -9.11 -8.57 -4.76
CA LYS A 51 -10.12 -7.78 -4.03
C LYS A 51 -11.20 -7.20 -4.95
N LYS A 52 -10.84 -6.77 -6.16
CA LYS A 52 -11.79 -6.31 -7.19
C LYS A 52 -12.74 -7.43 -7.62
N GLN A 53 -12.20 -8.64 -7.83
CA GLN A 53 -13.00 -9.82 -8.17
C GLN A 53 -13.89 -10.29 -7.01
N GLU A 54 -13.40 -10.21 -5.78
CA GLU A 54 -14.14 -10.59 -4.57
C GLU A 54 -15.34 -9.66 -4.32
N ASN A 55 -15.14 -8.33 -4.39
CA ASN A 55 -16.20 -7.36 -4.17
C ASN A 55 -15.91 -6.01 -4.86
N GLU A 56 -16.48 -5.81 -6.05
CA GLU A 56 -16.28 -4.59 -6.84
C GLU A 56 -16.73 -3.31 -6.10
N GLN A 57 -17.85 -3.35 -5.36
CA GLN A 57 -18.37 -2.18 -4.67
C GLN A 57 -17.42 -1.73 -3.54
N LYS A 58 -16.91 -2.67 -2.75
CA LYS A 58 -15.91 -2.37 -1.71
C LYS A 58 -14.58 -1.99 -2.32
N PHE A 59 -14.21 -2.59 -3.45
CA PHE A 59 -12.99 -2.22 -4.17
C PHE A 59 -12.99 -0.77 -4.62
N ARG A 60 -14.13 -0.24 -5.08
CA ARG A 60 -14.25 1.20 -5.40
C ARG A 60 -13.96 2.10 -4.20
N LYS A 61 -14.38 1.72 -2.98
CA LYS A 61 -14.02 2.43 -1.74
C LYS A 61 -12.54 2.29 -1.40
N LEU A 62 -11.96 1.11 -1.60
CA LEU A 62 -10.52 0.90 -1.43
C LEU A 62 -9.72 1.80 -2.37
N LEU A 63 -10.14 1.93 -3.63
CA LEU A 63 -9.51 2.81 -4.60
C LEU A 63 -9.64 4.30 -4.22
N GLN A 64 -10.75 4.70 -3.60
CA GLN A 64 -10.89 6.04 -3.04
C GLN A 64 -9.90 6.28 -1.89
N ALA A 65 -9.75 5.32 -0.97
CA ALA A 65 -8.76 5.41 0.10
C ALA A 65 -7.32 5.48 -0.46
N ILE A 66 -6.98 4.68 -1.49
CA ILE A 66 -5.69 4.77 -2.19
C ILE A 66 -5.49 6.14 -2.83
N THR A 67 -6.56 6.73 -3.39
CA THR A 67 -6.52 8.08 -3.98
C THR A 67 -6.24 9.13 -2.91
N GLU A 68 -6.84 9.05 -1.72
CA GLU A 68 -6.53 9.96 -0.61
C GLU A 68 -5.06 9.86 -0.16
N VAL A 69 -4.49 8.64 -0.13
CA VAL A 69 -3.05 8.45 0.15
C VAL A 69 -2.17 9.02 -0.97
N TYR A 70 -2.58 8.84 -2.23
CA TYR A 70 -1.87 9.40 -3.39
C TYR A 70 -1.87 10.93 -3.39
N GLU A 71 -3.00 11.56 -3.07
CA GLU A 71 -3.16 13.02 -2.99
C GLU A 71 -2.59 13.62 -1.69
N CYS A 72 -2.14 12.77 -0.76
CA CYS A 72 -1.67 13.16 0.57
C CYS A 72 -2.71 13.94 1.39
N SER A 73 -4.01 13.70 1.14
CA SER A 73 -5.10 14.39 1.85
C SER A 73 -5.29 13.89 3.28
N GLU A 74 -4.92 12.63 3.55
CA GLU A 74 -4.69 12.06 4.88
C GLU A 74 -3.49 11.10 4.81
N ASN A 75 -2.47 11.31 5.65
CA ASN A 75 -1.22 10.54 5.64
C ASN A 75 -1.19 9.45 6.72
N ASP A 76 -2.07 9.56 7.73
CA ASP A 76 -2.25 8.56 8.76
C ASP A 76 -3.30 7.55 8.28
N VAL A 77 -2.84 6.34 7.95
CA VAL A 77 -3.71 5.26 7.44
C VAL A 77 -4.75 4.83 8.46
N ASP A 78 -4.45 4.91 9.76
CA ASP A 78 -5.41 4.49 10.79
C ASP A 78 -6.57 5.50 10.86
N ARG A 79 -6.27 6.82 10.80
CA ARG A 79 -7.28 7.87 10.69
C ARG A 79 -8.06 7.82 9.37
N LEU A 80 -7.36 7.52 8.27
CA LEU A 80 -8.02 7.33 6.98
C LEU A 80 -9.06 6.22 7.06
N LEU A 81 -8.73 5.09 7.71
CA LEU A 81 -9.65 3.97 7.86
C LEU A 81 -10.86 4.27 8.75
N GLU A 82 -10.79 5.27 9.64
CA GLU A 82 -11.98 5.75 10.38
C GLU A 82 -13.06 6.31 9.43
N LYS A 83 -12.66 6.88 8.28
CA LYS A 83 -13.60 7.34 7.23
C LYS A 83 -14.21 6.18 6.44
N TYR A 84 -13.57 5.01 6.45
CA TYR A 84 -13.96 3.81 5.70
C TYR A 84 -14.09 2.59 6.63
N PRO A 85 -14.95 2.64 7.66
CA PRO A 85 -14.98 1.62 8.72
C PRO A 85 -15.32 0.22 8.17
N ASP A 86 -16.06 0.15 7.07
CA ASP A 86 -16.44 -1.11 6.44
C ASP A 86 -15.28 -1.80 5.71
N LEU A 87 -14.24 -1.07 5.29
CA LEU A 87 -13.12 -1.66 4.55
C LEU A 87 -12.29 -2.65 5.37
N GLN A 88 -12.20 -2.46 6.70
CA GLN A 88 -11.35 -3.30 7.55
C GLN A 88 -11.73 -4.79 7.51
N THR A 89 -13.00 -5.10 7.23
CA THR A 89 -13.53 -6.47 7.17
C THR A 89 -14.17 -6.81 5.83
N SER A 90 -13.92 -6.01 4.78
CA SER A 90 -14.59 -6.14 3.49
C SER A 90 -14.03 -7.23 2.58
N PHE A 91 -12.82 -7.72 2.86
CA PHE A 91 -12.11 -8.67 2.01
C PHE A 91 -11.50 -9.81 2.84
N GLN A 92 -11.57 -11.01 2.30
CA GLN A 92 -10.95 -12.22 2.85
C GLN A 92 -9.71 -12.63 2.06
N THR A 93 -9.52 -12.11 0.85
CA THR A 93 -8.35 -12.38 0.02
C THR A 93 -7.17 -11.47 0.35
N GLY A 94 -5.95 -12.03 0.31
CA GLY A 94 -4.70 -11.28 0.39
C GLY A 94 -4.48 -10.57 1.73
N ALA A 95 -3.76 -9.45 1.70
CA ALA A 95 -3.48 -8.66 2.89
C ALA A 95 -4.70 -7.90 3.41
N LYS A 96 -4.72 -7.65 4.72
CA LYS A 96 -5.66 -6.72 5.34
C LYS A 96 -5.52 -5.33 4.70
N VAL A 97 -6.64 -4.61 4.55
CA VAL A 97 -6.66 -3.28 3.91
C VAL A 97 -5.69 -2.30 4.58
N GLU A 98 -5.60 -2.33 5.91
CA GLU A 98 -4.65 -1.50 6.66
C GLU A 98 -3.20 -1.73 6.23
N ILE A 99 -2.81 -3.00 6.10
CA ILE A 99 -1.45 -3.39 5.72
C ILE A 99 -1.18 -2.96 4.29
N LEU A 100 -2.12 -3.24 3.37
CA LEU A 100 -2.03 -2.85 1.97
C LEU A 100 -1.86 -1.32 1.82
N LEU A 101 -2.68 -0.52 2.49
CA LEU A 101 -2.61 0.95 2.45
C LEU A 101 -1.28 1.47 3.03
N LYS A 102 -0.78 0.90 4.13
CA LYS A 102 0.52 1.29 4.70
C LYS A 102 1.67 0.96 3.75
N VAL A 103 1.64 -0.21 3.08
CA VAL A 103 2.63 -0.56 2.06
C VAL A 103 2.57 0.39 0.88
N VAL A 104 1.38 0.65 0.32
CA VAL A 104 1.19 1.58 -0.81
C VAL A 104 1.66 2.99 -0.47
N LYS A 105 1.38 3.48 0.75
CA LYS A 105 1.90 4.76 1.27
C LYS A 105 3.43 4.82 1.18
N TRP A 106 4.10 3.79 1.68
CA TRP A 106 5.55 3.71 1.64
C TRP A 106 6.12 3.56 0.23
N MET A 107 5.42 2.90 -0.68
CA MET A 107 5.81 2.87 -2.10
C MET A 107 5.72 4.24 -2.74
N PHE A 108 4.66 5.02 -2.49
CA PHE A 108 4.61 6.38 -3.00
C PHE A 108 5.76 7.25 -2.49
N ILE A 109 6.13 7.12 -1.20
CA ILE A 109 7.31 7.81 -0.66
C ILE A 109 8.59 7.36 -1.37
N MET A 110 8.73 6.06 -1.66
CA MET A 110 9.88 5.54 -2.40
C MET A 110 9.96 6.14 -3.81
N GLU A 111 8.84 6.15 -4.52
CA GLU A 111 8.72 6.72 -5.86
C GLU A 111 9.04 8.22 -5.87
N ASP A 112 8.63 8.99 -4.86
CA ASP A 112 8.95 10.41 -4.75
C ASP A 112 10.45 10.66 -4.51
N ILE A 113 11.11 9.78 -3.76
CA ILE A 113 12.56 9.85 -3.52
C ILE A 113 13.34 9.51 -4.80
N VAL A 114 12.90 8.49 -5.55
CA VAL A 114 13.55 8.07 -6.81
C VAL A 114 13.27 9.06 -7.94
N TYR A 115 12.03 9.53 -8.05
CA TYR A 115 11.54 10.41 -9.09
C TYR A 115 11.01 11.71 -8.47
N TRP A 116 11.94 12.57 -8.06
CA TRP A 116 11.75 13.90 -7.49
C TRP A 116 10.83 14.88 -8.26
N ASN A 117 10.37 14.51 -9.46
CA ASN A 117 9.47 15.30 -10.30
C ASN A 117 8.02 14.79 -10.28
N TYR A 118 7.63 13.99 -9.29
CA TYR A 118 6.28 13.43 -9.11
C TYR A 118 5.87 12.36 -10.13
N GLN A 119 6.73 12.05 -11.12
CA GLN A 119 6.39 11.08 -12.17
C GLN A 119 6.27 9.66 -11.63
N GLY A 120 7.15 9.23 -10.73
CA GLY A 120 7.12 7.87 -10.17
C GLY A 120 5.82 7.57 -9.45
N ARG A 121 5.40 8.47 -8.55
CA ARG A 121 4.13 8.35 -7.82
C ARG A 121 2.93 8.33 -8.78
N ALA A 122 2.91 9.21 -9.78
CA ALA A 122 1.84 9.24 -10.78
C ALA A 122 1.77 7.94 -11.62
N MET A 123 2.92 7.38 -12.00
CA MET A 123 3.01 6.09 -12.69
C MET A 123 2.48 4.96 -11.81
N LEU A 124 2.91 4.90 -10.55
CA LEU A 124 2.41 3.90 -9.60
C LEU A 124 0.90 4.01 -9.43
N TYR A 125 0.39 5.21 -9.14
CA TYR A 125 -1.06 5.41 -8.98
C TYR A 125 -1.85 5.01 -10.23
N SER A 126 -1.35 5.35 -11.42
CA SER A 126 -2.00 4.95 -12.68
C SER A 126 -2.05 3.43 -12.81
N ALA A 127 -0.95 2.73 -12.50
CA ALA A 127 -0.93 1.27 -12.52
C ALA A 127 -1.95 0.65 -11.53
N LEU A 128 -2.06 1.18 -10.30
CA LEU A 128 -3.01 0.70 -9.30
C LEU A 128 -4.47 0.95 -9.70
N LYS A 129 -4.74 2.05 -10.43
CA LYS A 129 -6.09 2.43 -10.87
C LYS A 129 -6.61 1.61 -12.05
N GLU A 130 -5.72 1.09 -12.89
CA GLU A 130 -6.06 0.25 -14.05
C GLU A 130 -6.32 -1.22 -13.70
N VAL A 131 -6.07 -1.63 -12.44
CA VAL A 131 -6.44 -2.96 -11.92
C VAL A 131 -7.95 -3.16 -11.96
#